data_AF-A0A942DJ91-F1
#
_entry.id   AF-A0A942DJ91-F1
#
_cell.length_a   1.000
_cell.length_b   1.000
_cell.length_c   1.000
_cell.angle_alpha   90.00
_cell.angle_beta   90.00
_cell.angle_gamma   90.00
#
_symmetry.space_group_name_H-M   'P 1'
#
loop_
_entity.id
_entity.type
_entity.pdbx_description
1 polymer ?
#
loop_
_entity_poly.entity_id
_entity_poly.type
_entity_poly.pdbx_seq_one_letter_code
_entity_poly.pdbx_strand_id
1 'polypeptide(L)'
;MALTEQQSALLLNQYEGAEALFLELLPVGADLSADGILAFYISRFETVTGADSQIDKACADALQEQFNVKAWKIIELVQRAKDTGDLGDLIHLLRVAASIPGQESALSPELGRACRFLLTTGEVPPEDIQLLFAPLTETEARVLIGASIFSFQQNELLPIQLQRILWHIKSQNYLYADDPFVLAGDLAIEAMTVGA
;
A
#
# COMPACT_ATOMS: atom_id res chain seq x y z
N MET A 1 7.73 -21.47 -5.74
CA MET A 1 6.47 -22.19 -5.43
C MET A 1 5.37 -21.16 -5.50
N ALA A 2 4.38 -21.33 -6.38
CA ALA A 2 3.26 -20.40 -6.51
C ALA A 2 2.63 -20.08 -5.14
N LEU A 3 2.14 -18.86 -4.97
CA LEU A 3 1.33 -18.49 -3.81
C LEU A 3 0.12 -19.44 -3.73
N THR A 4 -0.23 -19.86 -2.51
CA THR A 4 -1.50 -20.56 -2.31
C THR A 4 -2.66 -19.57 -2.46
N GLU A 5 -3.86 -20.05 -2.80
CA GLU A 5 -5.06 -19.18 -2.89
C GLU A 5 -5.28 -18.36 -1.62
N GLN A 6 -5.01 -18.95 -0.45
CA GLN A 6 -5.10 -18.27 0.84
C GLN A 6 -4.07 -17.15 0.98
N GLN A 7 -2.84 -17.36 0.50
CA GLN A 7 -1.80 -16.34 0.54
C GLN A 7 -2.11 -15.20 -0.43
N SER A 8 -2.60 -15.50 -1.64
CA SER A 8 -3.01 -14.48 -2.62
C SER A 8 -4.16 -13.62 -2.08
N ALA A 9 -5.20 -14.25 -1.52
CA ALA A 9 -6.31 -13.52 -0.90
C ALA A 9 -5.87 -12.65 0.29
N LEU A 10 -4.94 -13.16 1.09
CA LEU A 10 -4.38 -12.40 2.21
C LEU A 10 -3.58 -11.19 1.72
N LEU A 11 -2.69 -11.36 0.75
CA LEU A 11 -1.90 -10.26 0.18
C LEU A 11 -2.80 -9.21 -0.47
N LEU A 12 -3.89 -9.61 -1.13
CA LEU A 12 -4.85 -8.68 -1.70
C LEU A 12 -5.53 -7.84 -0.61
N ASN A 13 -6.01 -8.48 0.46
CA ASN A 13 -6.62 -7.76 1.59
C ASN A 13 -5.63 -6.80 2.28
N GLN A 14 -4.37 -7.19 2.39
CA GLN A 14 -3.34 -6.32 2.97
C GLN A 14 -3.00 -5.14 2.05
N TYR A 15 -2.92 -5.37 0.74
CA TYR A 15 -2.73 -4.31 -0.24
C TYR A 15 -3.88 -3.28 -0.17
N GLU A 16 -5.13 -3.72 -0.16
CA GLU A 16 -6.29 -2.83 -0.05
C GLU A 16 -6.30 -2.05 1.28
N GLY A 17 -5.86 -2.69 2.37
CA GLY A 17 -5.66 -2.02 3.66
C GLY A 17 -4.53 -0.98 3.60
N ALA A 18 -3.42 -1.29 2.91
CA ALA A 18 -2.32 -0.34 2.70
C ALA A 18 -2.76 0.84 1.85
N GLU A 19 -3.47 0.60 0.77
CA GLU A 19 -4.03 1.65 -0.10
C GLU A 19 -4.87 2.63 0.73
N ALA A 20 -5.83 2.10 1.50
CA ALA A 20 -6.66 2.94 2.35
C ALA A 20 -5.85 3.69 3.42
N LEU A 21 -4.87 3.03 4.05
CA LEU A 21 -4.02 3.67 5.06
C LEU A 21 -3.18 4.82 4.47
N PHE A 22 -2.45 4.55 3.38
CA PHE A 22 -1.46 5.47 2.82
C PHE A 22 -2.08 6.54 1.92
N LEU A 23 -3.17 6.25 1.23
CA LEU A 23 -3.79 7.21 0.31
C LEU A 23 -4.98 7.97 0.92
N GLU A 24 -5.60 7.46 1.99
CA GLU A 24 -6.79 8.09 2.58
C GLU A 24 -6.57 8.60 4.00
N LEU A 25 -5.90 7.85 4.88
CA LEU A 25 -5.81 8.17 6.31
C LEU A 25 -4.57 8.99 6.66
N LEU A 26 -3.38 8.53 6.25
CA LEU A 26 -2.12 9.21 6.55
C LEU A 26 -2.03 10.63 5.98
N PRO A 27 -2.45 10.92 4.73
CA PRO A 27 -2.36 12.26 4.16
C PRO A 27 -3.18 13.32 4.91
N VAL A 28 -4.25 12.89 5.60
CA VAL A 28 -5.11 13.77 6.40
C VAL A 28 -4.78 13.75 7.90
N GLY A 29 -3.76 12.99 8.30
CA GLY A 29 -3.34 12.89 9.71
C GLY A 29 -4.38 12.22 10.62
N ALA A 30 -5.12 11.23 10.10
CA ALA A 30 -6.10 10.49 10.89
C ALA A 30 -5.45 9.74 12.07
N ASP A 31 -6.18 9.63 13.19
CA ASP A 31 -5.75 8.81 14.31
C ASP A 31 -5.79 7.32 13.94
N LEU A 32 -4.64 6.65 14.04
CA LEU A 32 -4.47 5.24 13.72
C LEU A 32 -4.81 4.31 14.91
N SER A 33 -5.46 4.82 15.95
CA SER A 33 -6.16 3.98 16.93
C SER A 33 -7.37 3.28 16.29
N ALA A 34 -7.79 2.14 16.83
CA ALA A 34 -8.95 1.42 16.30
C ALA A 34 -10.22 2.29 16.32
N ASP A 35 -10.43 3.00 17.42
CA ASP A 35 -11.55 3.94 17.56
C ASP A 35 -11.43 5.12 16.59
N GLY A 36 -10.21 5.65 16.39
CA GLY A 36 -9.94 6.73 15.45
C GLY A 36 -10.24 6.35 14.00
N ILE A 37 -9.81 5.16 13.58
CA ILE A 37 -10.08 4.62 12.23
C ILE A 37 -11.58 4.41 12.03
N LEU A 38 -12.27 3.80 12.99
CA LEU A 38 -13.72 3.59 12.92
C LEU A 38 -14.47 4.92 12.85
N ALA A 39 -14.09 5.90 13.70
CA ALA A 39 -14.70 7.22 13.71
C ALA A 39 -14.51 7.95 12.37
N PHE A 40 -13.34 7.82 11.74
CA PHE A 40 -13.08 8.39 10.42
C PHE A 40 -14.06 7.83 9.36
N TYR A 41 -14.21 6.51 9.29
CA TYR A 41 -15.11 5.89 8.31
C TYR A 41 -16.59 6.13 8.59
N ILE A 42 -16.99 6.20 9.87
CA ILE A 42 -18.35 6.60 10.26
C ILE A 42 -18.65 8.03 9.78
N SER A 43 -17.76 8.97 10.06
CA SER A 43 -17.90 10.37 9.61
C SER A 43 -17.97 10.49 8.09
N ARG A 44 -17.13 9.72 7.37
CA ARG A 44 -17.16 9.67 5.90
C ARG A 44 -18.46 9.09 5.37
N PHE A 45 -18.97 8.04 6.00
CA PHE A 45 -20.27 7.46 5.67
C PHE A 45 -21.41 8.46 5.85
N GLU A 46 -21.47 9.15 7.00
CA GLU A 46 -22.47 10.18 7.29
C GLU A 46 -22.41 11.34 6.30
N THR A 47 -21.20 11.72 5.86
CA THR A 47 -21.02 12.76 4.84
C THR A 47 -21.60 12.35 3.49
N VAL A 48 -21.42 11.10 3.08
CA VAL A 48 -21.91 10.58 1.79
C VAL A 48 -23.41 10.29 1.83
N THR A 49 -23.93 9.88 2.98
CA THR A 49 -25.33 9.45 3.18
C THR A 49 -26.20 10.48 3.90
N GLY A 50 -25.72 11.71 4.06
CA GLY A 50 -26.43 12.79 4.73
C GLY A 50 -27.81 13.09 4.12
N ALA A 51 -28.62 13.88 4.82
CA ALA A 51 -30.04 14.10 4.49
C ALA A 51 -30.31 14.64 3.06
N ASP A 52 -29.32 15.27 2.43
CA ASP A 52 -29.42 15.78 1.06
C ASP A 52 -29.07 14.72 -0.01
N SER A 53 -28.56 13.55 0.40
CA SER A 53 -28.23 12.44 -0.49
C SER A 53 -29.48 11.62 -0.78
N GLN A 54 -29.85 11.48 -2.06
CA GLN A 54 -30.94 10.59 -2.49
C GLN A 54 -30.47 9.14 -2.61
N ILE A 55 -29.75 8.64 -1.60
CA ILE A 55 -29.23 7.27 -1.58
C ILE A 55 -30.32 6.34 -1.04
N ASP A 56 -30.61 5.28 -1.80
CA ASP A 56 -31.52 4.23 -1.34
C ASP A 56 -30.94 3.50 -0.12
N LYS A 57 -31.82 3.05 0.78
CA LYS A 57 -31.41 2.40 2.03
C LYS A 57 -30.54 1.16 1.78
N ALA A 58 -30.85 0.33 0.80
CA ALA A 58 -30.05 -0.87 0.52
C ALA A 58 -28.63 -0.51 0.05
N CYS A 59 -28.51 0.59 -0.69
CA CYS A 59 -27.21 1.12 -1.10
C CYS A 59 -26.43 1.70 0.09
N ALA A 60 -27.12 2.38 1.03
CA ALA A 60 -26.49 2.88 2.25
C ALA A 60 -25.98 1.73 3.14
N ASP A 61 -26.78 0.69 3.33
CA ASP A 61 -26.38 -0.49 4.14
C ASP A 61 -25.15 -1.19 3.54
N ALA A 62 -25.12 -1.38 2.22
CA ALA A 62 -23.98 -1.98 1.53
C ALA A 62 -22.71 -1.12 1.60
N LEU A 63 -22.84 0.21 1.49
CA LEU A 63 -21.72 1.13 1.64
C LEU A 63 -21.15 1.11 3.06
N GLN A 64 -22.02 1.04 4.07
CA GLN A 64 -21.61 0.93 5.46
C GLN A 64 -20.80 -0.35 5.71
N GLU A 65 -21.24 -1.48 5.14
CA GLU A 65 -20.50 -2.74 5.22
C GLU A 65 -19.11 -2.61 4.58
N GLN A 66 -19.00 -1.99 3.40
CA GLN A 66 -17.71 -1.78 2.74
C GLN A 66 -16.76 -0.91 3.58
N PHE A 67 -17.26 0.17 4.18
CA PHE A 67 -16.44 0.99 5.07
C PHE A 67 -16.00 0.25 6.32
N ASN A 68 -16.87 -0.57 6.92
CA ASN A 68 -16.50 -1.41 8.05
C ASN A 68 -15.41 -2.42 7.68
N VAL A 69 -15.53 -3.09 6.52
CA VAL A 69 -14.51 -4.03 6.03
C VAL A 69 -13.18 -3.31 5.82
N LYS A 70 -13.19 -2.13 5.19
CA LYS A 70 -11.98 -1.33 4.97
C LYS A 70 -11.34 -0.88 6.30
N ALA A 71 -12.14 -0.42 7.25
CA ALA A 71 -11.67 -0.04 8.59
C ALA A 71 -10.98 -1.22 9.28
N TRP A 72 -11.59 -2.42 9.28
CA TRP A 72 -11.02 -3.61 9.90
C TRP A 72 -9.69 -4.03 9.28
N LYS A 73 -9.57 -4.00 7.94
CA LYS A 73 -8.30 -4.29 7.25
C LYS A 73 -7.17 -3.38 7.74
N ILE A 74 -7.43 -2.09 7.90
CA ILE A 74 -6.42 -1.13 8.38
C ILE A 74 -6.09 -1.38 9.85
N ILE A 75 -7.10 -1.63 10.68
CA ILE A 75 -6.91 -1.92 12.11
C ILE A 75 -6.01 -3.14 12.29
N GLU A 76 -6.24 -4.21 11.54
CA GLU A 76 -5.41 -5.41 11.58
C GLU A 76 -3.95 -5.12 11.18
N LEU A 77 -3.74 -4.35 10.10
CA LEU A 77 -2.39 -3.96 9.67
C LEU A 77 -1.67 -3.12 10.71
N VAL A 78 -2.34 -2.11 11.26
CA VAL A 78 -1.77 -1.21 12.29
C VAL A 78 -1.47 -1.99 13.57
N GLN A 79 -2.37 -2.88 14.00
CA GLN A 79 -2.12 -3.72 15.16
C GLN A 79 -0.90 -4.62 14.95
N ARG A 80 -0.81 -5.27 13.79
CA ARG A 80 0.34 -6.11 13.45
C ARG A 80 1.65 -5.33 13.39
N ALA A 81 1.61 -4.08 12.91
CA ALA A 81 2.76 -3.20 12.92
C ALA A 81 3.18 -2.80 14.34
N LYS A 82 2.22 -2.49 15.23
CA LYS A 82 2.48 -2.22 16.66
C LYS A 82 3.14 -3.41 17.36
N ASP A 83 2.68 -4.62 17.06
CA ASP A 83 3.20 -5.84 17.70
C ASP A 83 4.64 -6.16 17.27
N THR A 84 5.07 -5.65 16.10
CA THR A 84 6.36 -6.02 15.47
C THR A 84 7.38 -4.89 15.45
N GLY A 85 7.01 -3.65 15.78
CA GLY A 85 7.95 -2.54 15.73
C GLY A 85 7.33 -1.15 15.87
N ASP A 86 8.03 -0.18 15.29
CA ASP A 86 7.70 1.25 15.39
C ASP A 86 6.61 1.65 14.39
N LEU A 87 5.44 2.02 14.92
CA LEU A 87 4.30 2.49 14.13
C LEU A 87 4.56 3.85 13.43
N GLY A 88 5.50 4.65 13.95
CA GLY A 88 5.88 5.92 13.34
C GLY A 88 6.72 5.78 12.08
N ASP A 89 7.32 4.61 11.84
CA ASP A 89 8.08 4.35 10.61
C ASP A 89 7.14 3.90 9.49
N LEU A 90 6.88 4.79 8.55
CA LEU A 90 6.03 4.53 7.38
C LEU A 90 6.50 3.33 6.56
N ILE A 91 7.82 3.09 6.49
CA ILE A 91 8.34 1.91 5.78
C ILE A 91 8.11 0.63 6.58
N HIS A 92 8.11 0.69 7.92
CA HIS A 92 7.71 -0.46 8.72
C HIS A 92 6.25 -0.83 8.47
N LEU A 93 5.36 0.17 8.49
CA LEU A 93 3.94 -0.01 8.17
C LEU A 93 3.73 -0.64 6.78
N LEU A 94 4.40 -0.10 5.75
CA LEU A 94 4.30 -0.62 4.40
C LEU A 94 4.85 -2.04 4.30
N ARG A 95 6.00 -2.33 4.95
CA ARG A 95 6.59 -3.66 5.00
C ARG A 95 5.66 -4.69 5.61
N VAL A 96 5.00 -4.32 6.71
CA VAL A 96 3.99 -5.18 7.32
C VAL A 96 2.90 -5.45 6.28
N ALA A 97 2.31 -4.44 5.65
CA ALA A 97 1.28 -4.67 4.64
C ALA A 97 1.76 -5.39 3.34
N ALA A 98 3.05 -5.38 3.07
CA ALA A 98 3.67 -6.03 1.91
C ALA A 98 4.20 -7.45 2.21
N SER A 99 3.79 -8.06 3.32
CA SER A 99 4.32 -9.37 3.76
C SER A 99 3.23 -10.32 4.24
N ILE A 100 3.49 -11.61 4.03
CA ILE A 100 2.68 -12.66 4.66
C ILE A 100 3.06 -12.71 6.14
N PRO A 101 2.10 -12.83 7.08
CA PRO A 101 2.39 -12.96 8.51
C PRO A 101 3.40 -14.08 8.79
N GLY A 102 4.44 -13.75 9.54
CA GLY A 102 5.56 -14.65 9.85
C GLY A 102 6.64 -14.71 8.76
N GLN A 103 6.48 -14.00 7.65
CA GLN A 103 7.47 -13.87 6.56
C GLN A 103 8.00 -12.44 6.41
N GLU A 104 7.78 -11.58 7.42
CA GLU A 104 8.36 -10.25 7.50
C GLU A 104 9.90 -10.35 7.50
N SER A 105 10.53 -10.03 6.36
CA SER A 105 12.00 -9.92 6.27
C SER A 105 12.44 -8.50 6.64
N ALA A 106 13.59 -8.37 7.31
CA ALA A 106 14.23 -7.08 7.46
C ALA A 106 14.66 -6.56 6.08
N LEU A 107 14.39 -5.29 5.78
CA LEU A 107 14.97 -4.63 4.61
C LEU A 107 16.44 -4.38 4.87
N SER A 108 17.28 -4.51 3.85
CA SER A 108 18.63 -3.95 3.94
C SER A 108 18.56 -2.45 4.28
N PRO A 109 19.48 -1.90 5.11
CA PRO A 109 19.45 -0.49 5.48
C PRO A 109 19.42 0.45 4.27
N GLU A 110 20.16 0.09 3.23
CA GLU A 110 20.25 0.79 1.95
C GLU A 110 18.90 0.83 1.23
N LEU A 111 18.28 -0.33 1.01
CA LEU A 111 16.97 -0.40 0.35
C LEU A 111 15.89 0.28 1.17
N GLY A 112 15.93 0.16 2.50
CA GLY A 112 15.02 0.85 3.39
C GLY A 112 15.12 2.37 3.31
N ARG A 113 16.33 2.92 3.08
CA ARG A 113 16.50 4.36 2.78
C ARG A 113 15.92 4.72 1.42
N ALA A 114 16.23 3.96 0.37
CA ALA A 114 15.70 4.21 -0.98
C ALA A 114 14.16 4.19 -1.01
N CYS A 115 13.54 3.21 -0.34
CA CYS A 115 12.08 3.12 -0.24
C CYS A 115 11.47 4.30 0.54
N ARG A 116 12.14 4.78 1.61
CA ARG A 116 11.70 5.99 2.34
C ARG A 116 11.69 7.21 1.44
N PHE A 117 12.76 7.43 0.68
CA PHE A 117 12.82 8.53 -0.28
C PHE A 117 11.72 8.41 -1.33
N LEU A 118 11.56 7.24 -1.93
CA LEU A 118 10.52 7.00 -2.93
C LEU A 118 9.11 7.27 -2.38
N LEU A 119 8.81 6.81 -1.16
CA LEU A 119 7.52 7.02 -0.52
C LEU A 119 7.24 8.50 -0.19
N THR A 120 8.27 9.26 0.17
CA THR A 120 8.09 10.64 0.68
C THR A 120 8.28 11.72 -0.37
N THR A 121 9.19 11.50 -1.32
CA THR A 121 9.56 12.48 -2.37
C THR A 121 9.25 12.00 -3.78
N GLY A 122 8.85 10.73 -3.94
CA GLY A 122 8.60 10.15 -5.26
C GLY A 122 9.86 9.91 -6.08
N GLU A 123 11.05 10.04 -5.48
CA GLU A 123 12.32 9.88 -6.17
C GLU A 123 13.31 9.13 -5.29
N VAL A 124 14.28 8.46 -5.92
CA VAL A 124 15.42 7.84 -5.22
C VAL A 124 16.67 8.67 -5.51
N PRO A 125 17.49 8.97 -4.49
CA PRO A 125 18.75 9.68 -4.69
C PRO A 125 19.62 9.01 -5.78
N PRO A 126 20.30 9.76 -6.66
CA PRO A 126 21.11 9.20 -7.74
C PRO A 126 22.12 8.13 -7.30
N GLU A 127 22.71 8.30 -6.12
CA GLU A 127 23.64 7.36 -5.48
C GLU A 127 23.00 6.03 -5.08
N ASP A 128 21.68 6.03 -4.83
CA ASP A 128 20.91 4.90 -4.33
C ASP A 128 20.12 4.20 -5.47
N ILE A 129 20.09 4.74 -6.69
CA ILE A 129 19.35 4.17 -7.83
C ILE A 129 19.73 2.71 -8.12
N GLN A 130 21.01 2.34 -7.93
CA GLN A 130 21.47 0.97 -8.17
C GLN A 130 20.83 -0.04 -7.22
N LEU A 131 20.36 0.40 -6.05
CA LEU A 131 19.70 -0.46 -5.06
C LEU A 131 18.33 -0.95 -5.55
N LEU A 132 17.71 -0.23 -6.50
CA LEU A 132 16.45 -0.64 -7.14
C LEU A 132 16.60 -1.90 -7.99
N PHE A 133 17.83 -2.27 -8.32
CA PHE A 133 18.17 -3.38 -9.20
C PHE A 133 19.07 -4.43 -8.52
N ALA A 134 19.26 -4.32 -7.21
CA ALA A 134 19.96 -5.34 -6.42
C ALA A 134 19.07 -6.59 -6.28
N PRO A 135 19.64 -7.77 -6.01
CA PRO A 135 18.84 -8.96 -5.71
C PRO A 135 17.86 -8.73 -4.55
N LEU A 136 16.57 -8.94 -4.80
CA LEU A 136 15.50 -8.69 -3.84
C LEU A 136 14.89 -9.99 -3.30
N THR A 137 14.40 -9.94 -2.07
CA THR A 137 13.38 -10.87 -1.57
C THR A 137 11.98 -10.47 -2.06
N GLU A 138 10.99 -11.36 -1.93
CA GLU A 138 9.60 -11.05 -2.32
C GLU A 138 9.03 -9.85 -1.57
N THR A 139 9.27 -9.78 -0.24
CA THR A 139 8.83 -8.66 0.59
C THR A 139 9.49 -7.36 0.16
N GLU A 140 10.80 -7.38 -0.12
CA GLU A 140 11.53 -6.21 -0.61
C GLU A 140 10.98 -5.71 -1.96
N ALA A 141 10.66 -6.64 -2.88
CA ALA A 141 10.05 -6.31 -4.16
C ALA A 141 8.66 -5.67 -3.98
N ARG A 142 7.80 -6.23 -3.11
CA ARG A 142 6.46 -5.65 -2.82
C ARG A 142 6.57 -4.29 -2.14
N VAL A 143 7.49 -4.12 -1.18
CA VAL A 143 7.74 -2.83 -0.53
C VAL A 143 8.19 -1.78 -1.53
N LEU A 144 9.09 -2.14 -2.45
CA LEU A 144 9.59 -1.20 -3.45
C LEU A 144 8.49 -0.76 -4.42
N ILE A 145 7.63 -1.68 -4.85
CA ILE A 145 6.44 -1.35 -5.65
C ILE A 145 5.50 -0.46 -4.84
N GLY A 146 5.16 -0.87 -3.61
CA GLY A 146 4.26 -0.12 -2.73
C GLY A 146 4.75 1.28 -2.42
N ALA A 147 6.05 1.48 -2.20
CA ALA A 147 6.65 2.78 -1.95
C ALA A 147 6.54 3.72 -3.15
N SER A 148 6.48 3.14 -4.36
CA SER A 148 6.24 3.89 -5.59
C SER A 148 4.76 4.27 -5.72
N ILE A 149 3.86 3.29 -5.59
CA ILE A 149 2.40 3.49 -5.75
C ILE A 149 1.86 4.47 -4.71
N PHE A 150 2.28 4.30 -3.45
CA PHE A 150 1.78 5.06 -2.32
C PHE A 150 2.58 6.33 -2.02
N SER A 151 3.39 6.80 -2.98
CA SER A 151 4.19 7.99 -2.79
C SER A 151 3.32 9.22 -2.53
N PHE A 152 3.67 9.99 -1.49
CA PHE A 152 2.97 11.22 -1.12
C PHE A 152 3.24 12.37 -2.10
N GLN A 153 4.32 12.30 -2.86
CA GLN A 153 4.65 13.27 -3.89
C GLN A 153 4.63 12.59 -5.26
N GLN A 154 3.57 12.88 -6.00
CA GLN A 154 3.47 12.47 -7.40
C GLN A 154 4.34 13.40 -8.24
N ASN A 155 5.29 12.84 -8.97
CA ASN A 155 6.14 13.56 -9.92
C ASN A 155 6.17 12.83 -11.27
N GLU A 156 6.65 13.51 -12.31
CA GLU A 156 6.68 12.98 -13.68
C GLU A 156 7.63 11.79 -13.87
N LEU A 157 8.59 11.59 -12.97
CA LEU A 157 9.56 10.50 -13.03
C LEU A 157 9.04 9.22 -12.39
N LEU A 158 8.08 9.31 -11.47
CA LEU A 158 7.53 8.19 -10.72
C LEU A 158 6.98 7.07 -11.62
N PRO A 159 6.20 7.34 -12.69
CA PRO A 159 5.70 6.27 -13.57
C PRO A 159 6.84 5.56 -14.31
N ILE A 160 7.88 6.31 -14.70
CA ILE A 160 9.06 5.76 -15.37
C ILE A 160 9.87 4.89 -14.39
N GLN A 161 10.02 5.34 -13.15
CA GLN A 161 10.70 4.59 -12.10
C GLN A 161 9.94 3.30 -11.75
N LEU A 162 8.62 3.38 -11.55
CA LEU A 162 7.77 2.22 -11.29
C LEU A 162 7.83 1.22 -12.45
N GLN A 163 7.80 1.71 -13.70
CA GLN A 163 7.93 0.84 -14.87
C GLN A 163 9.28 0.10 -14.90
N ARG A 164 10.38 0.77 -14.55
CA ARG A 164 11.71 0.14 -14.44
C ARG A 164 11.77 -0.89 -13.31
N ILE A 165 11.19 -0.57 -12.15
CA ILE A 165 11.09 -1.46 -10.99
C ILE A 165 10.30 -2.72 -11.38
N LEU A 166 9.11 -2.57 -11.96
CA LEU A 166 8.27 -3.70 -12.37
C LEU A 166 8.94 -4.53 -13.45
N TRP A 167 9.58 -3.88 -14.43
CA TRP A 167 10.34 -4.60 -15.46
C TRP A 167 11.44 -5.46 -14.83
N HIS A 168 12.21 -4.90 -13.88
CA HIS A 168 13.24 -5.64 -13.18
C HIS A 168 12.66 -6.82 -12.40
N ILE A 169 11.63 -6.59 -11.59
CA ILE A 169 10.94 -7.62 -10.77
C ILE A 169 10.41 -8.77 -11.63
N LYS A 170 9.75 -8.45 -12.75
CA LYS A 170 9.23 -9.43 -13.69
C LYS A 170 10.36 -10.19 -14.40
N SER A 171 11.41 -9.49 -14.84
CA SER A 171 12.53 -10.11 -15.57
C SER A 171 13.32 -11.12 -14.72
N GLN A 172 13.43 -10.86 -13.42
CA GLN A 172 14.14 -11.72 -12.46
C GLN A 172 13.21 -12.75 -11.80
N ASN A 173 11.90 -12.69 -12.07
CA ASN A 173 10.88 -13.51 -11.43
C ASN A 173 10.90 -13.41 -9.88
N TYR A 174 11.08 -12.21 -9.33
CA TYR A 174 11.00 -12.02 -7.86
C TYR A 174 9.58 -12.20 -7.35
N LEU A 175 8.58 -11.82 -8.14
CA LEU A 175 7.16 -11.96 -7.82
C LEU A 175 6.43 -12.62 -8.99
N TYR A 176 5.30 -13.27 -8.66
CA TYR A 176 4.40 -13.82 -9.68
C TYR A 176 3.65 -12.70 -10.40
N ALA A 177 3.21 -12.98 -11.63
CA ALA A 177 2.48 -12.01 -12.44
C ALA A 177 1.11 -11.62 -11.85
N ASP A 178 0.53 -12.50 -11.04
CA ASP A 178 -0.74 -12.31 -10.34
C ASP A 178 -0.58 -11.81 -8.89
N ASP A 179 0.64 -11.44 -8.48
CA ASP A 179 0.86 -10.82 -7.17
C ASP A 179 0.09 -9.47 -7.12
N PRO A 180 -0.69 -9.19 -6.06
CA PRO A 180 -1.51 -7.99 -5.97
C PRO A 180 -0.71 -6.69 -6.16
N PHE A 181 0.53 -6.62 -5.66
CA PHE A 181 1.37 -5.44 -5.83
C PHE A 181 1.82 -5.27 -7.29
N VAL A 182 2.09 -6.36 -8.00
CA VAL A 182 2.49 -6.33 -9.42
C VAL A 182 1.32 -5.82 -10.27
N LEU A 183 0.12 -6.39 -10.08
CA LEU A 183 -1.09 -5.98 -10.79
C LEU A 183 -1.43 -4.50 -10.52
N ALA A 184 -1.38 -4.11 -9.25
CA ALA A 184 -1.58 -2.72 -8.85
C ALA A 184 -0.54 -1.77 -9.46
N GLY A 185 0.72 -2.21 -9.55
CA GLY A 185 1.79 -1.43 -10.17
C GLY A 185 1.54 -1.16 -11.66
N ASP A 186 1.09 -2.18 -12.40
CA ASP A 186 0.73 -2.01 -13.82
C ASP A 186 -0.42 -1.02 -13.99
N LEU A 187 -1.49 -1.16 -13.18
CA LEU A 187 -2.62 -0.24 -13.18
C LEU A 187 -2.24 1.18 -12.78
N ALA A 188 -1.34 1.33 -11.80
CA ALA A 188 -0.86 2.63 -11.35
C ALA A 188 -0.10 3.36 -12.47
N ILE A 189 0.73 2.66 -13.26
CA ILE A 189 1.39 3.27 -14.42
C ILE A 189 0.37 3.78 -15.43
N GLU A 190 -0.66 2.97 -15.74
CA GLU A 190 -1.74 3.40 -16.65
C GLU A 190 -2.45 4.64 -16.13
N ALA A 191 -2.82 4.66 -14.85
CA ALA A 191 -3.48 5.81 -14.23
C ALA A 191 -2.61 7.08 -14.24
N MET A 192 -1.32 6.96 -13.91
CA MET A 192 -0.40 8.10 -13.87
C MET A 192 -0.04 8.62 -15.26
N THR A 193 -0.07 7.78 -16.30
CA THR A 193 0.28 8.17 -17.68
C THR A 193 -0.91 8.73 -18.47
N VAL A 194 -2.13 8.30 -18.16
CA VAL A 194 -3.36 8.82 -18.79
C VAL A 194 -3.84 10.13 -18.13
N GLY A 195 -3.44 10.38 -16.89
CA GLY A 195 -3.78 11.60 -16.14
C GLY A 195 -2.79 12.78 -16.29
N ALA A 196 -1.70 12.61 -17.03
CA ALA A 196 -0.70 13.64 -17.33
C ALA A 196 -0.93 14.28 -18.72
#